data_AF-A0A3U4H5U5-F1
#
_entry.id   AF-A0A3U4H5U5-F1
#
_cell.length_a   1.000
_cell.length_b   1.000
_cell.length_c   1.000
_cell.angle_alpha   90.00
_cell.angle_beta   90.00
_cell.angle_gamma   90.00
#
_symmetry.space_group_name_H-M   'P 1'
#
loop_
_entity.id
_entity.type
_entity.pdbx_description
1 polymer ?
#
loop_
_entity_poly.entity_id
_entity_poly.type
_entity_poly.pdbx_seq_one_letter_code
_entity_poly.pdbx_strand_id
1 'polypeptide(L)' 'MTPSIKTIPELLIETYGNQTEVARRLSCHRNTVRRYLYDKEARHHAIVNGVLMIHQGGRGIYDRNQH' A
#
# COMPACT_ATOMS: atom_id res chain seq x y z
N MET A 1 -12.01 -17.52 11.02
CA MET A 1 -11.05 -17.11 9.97
C MET A 1 -10.28 -15.90 10.47
N THR A 2 -8.95 -15.93 10.42
CA THR A 2 -8.11 -14.77 10.75
C THR A 2 -7.99 -13.88 9.50
N PRO A 3 -8.26 -12.56 9.60
CA PRO A 3 -8.09 -11.66 8.47
C PRO A 3 -6.60 -11.56 8.09
N SER A 4 -6.32 -11.55 6.79
CA SER A 4 -4.96 -11.28 6.29
C SER A 4 -4.77 -9.78 6.18
N ILE A 5 -3.88 -9.23 7.02
CA ILE A 5 -3.52 -7.82 7.02
C ILE A 5 -2.08 -7.72 6.54
N LYS A 6 -1.87 -6.99 5.43
CA LYS A 6 -0.55 -6.76 4.84
C LYS A 6 -0.36 -5.30 4.48
N THR A 7 0.86 -4.94 4.12
CA THR A 7 1.23 -3.64 3.56
C THR A 7 1.83 -3.79 2.16
N ILE A 8 1.89 -2.69 1.42
CA ILE A 8 2.51 -2.60 0.09
C ILE A 8 3.99 -3.01 0.12
N PRO A 9 4.80 -2.60 1.11
CA PRO A 9 6.17 -3.10 1.26
C PRO A 9 6.25 -4.64 1.33
N GLU A 10 5.35 -5.30 2.06
CA GLU A 10 5.32 -6.75 2.17
C GLU A 10 4.95 -7.42 0.84
N LEU A 11 3.92 -6.91 0.15
CA LEU A 11 3.59 -7.41 -1.19
C LEU A 11 4.71 -7.18 -2.21
N LEU A 12 5.51 -6.11 -2.03
CA LEU A 12 6.67 -5.88 -2.86
C LEU A 12 7.78 -6.89 -2.59
N ILE A 13 8.00 -7.30 -1.34
CA ILE A 13 8.93 -8.39 -1.03
C ILE A 13 8.46 -9.68 -1.72
N GLU A 14 7.17 -10.01 -1.64
CA GLU A 14 6.57 -11.20 -2.29
C GLU A 14 6.64 -11.20 -3.82
N THR A 15 6.73 -10.01 -4.43
CA THR A 15 6.77 -9.81 -5.88
C THR A 15 8.14 -9.39 -6.39
N TYR A 16 9.20 -9.55 -5.58
CA TYR A 16 10.57 -9.17 -5.92
C TYR A 16 10.71 -7.70 -6.38
N GLY A 17 9.95 -6.80 -5.76
CA GLY A 17 9.92 -5.37 -6.04
C GLY A 17 9.07 -4.97 -7.26
N ASN A 18 8.33 -5.90 -7.86
CA ASN A 18 7.52 -5.61 -9.05
C ASN A 18 6.23 -4.83 -8.69
N GLN A 19 6.33 -3.51 -8.75
CA GLN A 19 5.21 -2.60 -8.45
C GLN A 19 4.02 -2.79 -9.40
N THR A 20 4.23 -3.20 -10.65
CA THR A 20 3.13 -3.43 -11.61
C THR A 20 2.34 -4.67 -11.21
N GLU A 21 3.01 -5.71 -10.74
CA GLU A 21 2.35 -6.92 -10.24
C GLU A 21 1.54 -6.63 -8.97
N VAL A 22 2.10 -5.89 -8.02
CA VAL A 22 1.36 -5.44 -6.82
C VAL A 22 0.14 -4.60 -7.22
N ALA A 23 0.29 -3.70 -8.20
CA ALA A 23 -0.80 -2.88 -8.70
C ALA A 23 -1.94 -3.71 -9.31
N ARG A 24 -1.61 -4.78 -10.07
CA ARG A 24 -2.59 -5.74 -10.60
C ARG A 24 -3.32 -6.49 -9.49
N ARG A 25 -2.58 -7.03 -8.51
CA ARG A 25 -3.17 -7.75 -7.38
C ARG A 25 -4.15 -6.90 -6.57
N LEU A 26 -3.83 -5.61 -6.40
CA LEU A 26 -4.64 -4.65 -5.65
C LEU A 26 -5.65 -3.89 -6.51
N SER A 27 -5.73 -4.18 -7.83
CA SER A 27 -6.57 -3.46 -8.79
C SER A 27 -6.45 -1.92 -8.69
N CYS A 28 -5.22 -1.43 -8.54
CA CYS A 28 -4.91 -0.01 -8.39
C CYS A 28 -3.86 0.45 -9.40
N HIS A 29 -3.66 1.76 -9.51
CA HIS A 29 -2.61 2.31 -10.37
C HIS A 29 -1.23 2.10 -9.75
N ARG A 30 -0.19 1.82 -10.55
CA ARG A 30 1.20 1.66 -10.07
C ARG A 30 1.69 2.87 -9.25
N ASN A 31 1.25 4.08 -9.60
CA ASN A 31 1.58 5.29 -8.82
C ASN A 31 1.06 5.25 -7.39
N THR A 32 -0.06 4.55 -7.13
CA THR A 32 -0.58 4.33 -5.78
C THR A 32 0.37 3.44 -4.99
N VAL A 33 0.87 2.36 -5.60
CA VAL A 33 1.90 1.50 -4.99
C VAL A 33 3.16 2.32 -4.66
N ARG A 34 3.62 3.14 -5.61
CA ARG A 34 4.79 4.02 -5.40
C ARG A 34 4.59 5.02 -4.25
N ARG A 35 3.38 5.56 -4.08
CA ARG A 35 3.06 6.54 -3.02
C ARG A 35 3.19 5.96 -1.60
N TYR A 36 2.93 4.67 -1.43
CA TYR A 36 2.97 3.97 -0.14
C TYR A 36 4.14 2.98 -0.03
N LEU A 37 5.09 3.02 -0.96
CA LEU A 37 6.27 2.15 -1.03
C LEU A 37 7.08 2.11 0.28
N TYR A 38 7.08 3.21 1.03
CA TYR A 38 7.85 3.37 2.27
C TYR A 38 6.96 3.34 3.53
N ASP A 39 5.66 3.11 3.40
CA ASP A 39 4.74 3.04 4.54
C ASP A 39 4.80 1.65 5.21
N LYS A 40 5.91 1.39 5.90
CA LYS A 40 6.18 0.12 6.58
C LYS A 40 5.37 -0.06 7.86
N GLU A 41 4.90 1.04 8.45
CA GLU A 41 4.19 1.05 9.71
C GLU A 41 2.66 1.06 9.52
N ALA A 42 2.18 0.86 8.29
CA ALA A 42 0.76 0.88 7.94
C ALA A 42 0.03 2.17 8.39
N ARG A 43 0.75 3.30 8.45
CA ARG A 43 0.21 4.58 8.95
C ARG A 43 -0.78 5.20 7.98
N HIS A 44 -0.63 4.93 6.68
CA HIS A 44 -1.38 5.56 5.61
C HIS A 44 -2.19 4.59 4.76
N HIS A 45 -1.84 3.29 4.80
CA HIS A 45 -2.58 2.26 4.09
C HIS A 45 -2.49 0.90 4.79
N ALA A 46 -3.46 0.04 4.48
CA ALA A 46 -3.44 -1.36 4.83
C ALA A 46 -4.08 -2.18 3.70
N ILE A 47 -3.66 -3.42 3.53
CA ILE A 47 -4.28 -4.37 2.61
C ILE A 47 -5.00 -5.41 3.46
N VAL A 48 -6.32 -5.45 3.38
CA VAL A 48 -7.15 -6.37 4.15
C VAL A 48 -7.82 -7.33 3.19
N ASN A 49 -7.46 -8.61 3.30
CA ASN A 49 -7.98 -9.67 2.41
C ASN A 49 -7.81 -9.34 0.91
N GLY A 50 -6.68 -8.71 0.55
CA GLY A 50 -6.38 -8.31 -0.84
C GLY A 50 -6.96 -6.96 -1.27
N VAL A 51 -7.75 -6.30 -0.43
CA VAL A 51 -8.33 -4.98 -0.72
C VAL A 51 -7.44 -3.89 -0.15
N LEU A 52 -7.03 -2.94 -0.98
CA LEU A 52 -6.25 -1.76 -0.56
C LEU A 52 -7.15 -0.74 0.14
N MET A 53 -6.94 -0.56 1.44
CA MET A 53 -7.55 0.48 2.26
C MET A 53 -6.56 1.64 2.43
N ILE A 54 -7.03 2.87 2.22
CA ILE A 54 -6.22 4.09 2.29
C ILE A 54 -6.81 5.02 3.34
N HIS A 55 -5.95 5.58 4.19
CA HIS A 55 -6.32 6.63 5.12
C HIS A 55 -6.61 7.94 4.36
N GLN A 56 -7.87 8.42 4.40
CA GLN A 56 -8.31 9.57 3.60
C GLN A 56 -7.62 10.89 3.99
N GLY A 57 -7.16 11.01 5.25
CA GLY A 57 -6.49 12.20 5.78
C GLY A 57 -4.97 12.21 5.65
N GLY A 58 -4.36 11.15 5.11
CA GLY A 58 -2.91 10.99 5.06
C GLY A 58 -2.49 10.22 3.82
N ARG A 59 -2.35 10.91 2.68
CA ARG A 59 -2.08 10.30 1.36
C ARG A 59 -0.60 9.96 1.15
N GLY A 60 0.05 9.39 2.17
CA GLY A 60 1.45 8.96 2.13
C GLY A 60 2.41 10.13 1.89
N ILE A 61 3.50 9.86 1.16
CA ILE A 61 4.68 10.75 1.03
C ILE A 61 4.36 12.10 0.35
N TYR A 62 3.21 12.22 -0.32
CA TYR A 62 2.79 13.44 -0.99
C TYR A 62 1.71 14.21 -0.22
N ASP A 63 1.42 13.80 1.02
CA ASP A 63 0.55 14.59 1.87
C ASP A 63 1.23 15.92 2.23
N ARG A 64 0.64 17.03 1.78
CA ARG A 64 1.16 18.40 1.97
C ARG A 64 0.94 18.92 3.40
N ASN A 65 0.23 18.17 4.24
CA ASN A 65 -0.15 18.58 5.60
C ASN A 65 0.63 17.84 6.70
N GLN A 66 1.83 17.31 6.41
CA GLN A 66 2.74 16.81 7.45
C GLN A 66 3.39 18.00 8.18
N HIS A 67 2.63 18.68 9.03
CA HIS A 67 3.09 19.64 10.03
C HIS A 67 3.00 19.01 11.42
#